data_AF-Q2IYU3-F1
#
_entry.id   AF-Q2IYU3-F1
#
_cell.length_a   1.000
_cell.length_b   1.000
_cell.length_c   1.000
_cell.angle_alpha   90.00
_cell.angle_beta   90.00
_cell.angle_gamma   90.00
#
_symmetry.space_group_name_H-M   'P 1'
#
loop_
_entity.id
_entity.type
_entity.pdbx_description
1 polymer ?
#
loop_
_entity_poly.entity_id
_entity_poly.type
_entity_poly.pdbx_seq_one_letter_code
_entity_poly.pdbx_strand_id
1 'polypeptide(L)'
;MNELDERSDTELLQAWLDRVRVTGAVEHVGAFNRLQAELARIERELIARGRGIEQLRSLLTYTDPEITRSAELALARAEASASAARGGCRASSGCDDAHSAAAGRPAGAGILDDHPIFWPARHPPPAAMELSEIAQRLIAALPLEAAALLRQLRPAIGLWPQAARADAPIDGSRLGGMPCAPPDWRWPVAATEPMLFLGQINCADLRGLPGAEALPSQGLLSCFGDHDTVMGCLFTGQGGALYHWPDTEHLIPAQPPLEMLTVFPRAELSFRPMWDLPDPDSSVVTAILPDRSRQALYKSLHSDLRRHGLPAVLDYPCNRSKLLGWPDLLQGESFEFTLDQPFDQYRLLLQLDGYTNGSEIADWGPGGFLYYFLSKQDLAGRRFETAELAIQFT
;
A
#
# COMPACT_ATOMS: atom_id res chain seq x y z
N MET A 1 12.34 -18.44 19.59
CA MET A 1 12.12 -19.87 19.84
C MET A 1 10.68 -20.10 19.43
N ASN A 2 10.45 -20.82 18.32
CA ASN A 2 9.14 -20.83 17.67
C ASN A 2 8.23 -21.78 18.47
N GLU A 3 7.00 -21.37 18.80
CA GLU A 3 6.05 -22.21 19.57
C GLU A 3 5.79 -23.58 18.92
N LEU A 4 6.06 -23.70 17.62
CA LEU A 4 5.94 -24.94 16.85
C LEU A 4 7.04 -25.96 17.15
N ASP A 5 8.23 -25.51 17.54
CA ASP A 5 9.40 -26.37 17.79
C ASP A 5 9.18 -27.21 19.07
N GLU A 6 8.41 -26.68 20.02
CA GLU A 6 8.11 -27.32 21.30
C GLU A 6 6.94 -28.32 21.24
N ARG A 7 6.14 -28.29 20.16
CA ARG A 7 4.99 -29.18 19.97
C ARG A 7 5.45 -30.59 19.60
N SER A 8 4.75 -31.61 20.07
CA SER A 8 4.91 -32.99 19.63
C SER A 8 4.41 -33.20 18.19
N ASP A 9 4.84 -34.29 17.55
CA ASP A 9 4.42 -34.62 16.17
C ASP A 9 2.89 -34.75 16.05
N THR A 10 2.24 -35.29 17.08
CA THR A 10 0.77 -35.40 17.13
C THR A 10 0.10 -34.03 17.23
N GLU A 11 0.64 -33.11 18.03
CA GLU A 11 0.12 -31.74 18.16
C GLU A 11 0.33 -30.94 16.87
N LEU A 12 1.45 -31.12 16.19
CA LEU A 12 1.71 -30.50 14.88
C LEU A 12 0.79 -31.04 13.79
N LEU A 13 0.57 -32.36 13.73
CA LEU A 13 -0.37 -32.96 12.79
C LEU A 13 -1.80 -32.49 13.05
N GLN A 14 -2.20 -32.40 14.32
CA GLN A 14 -3.52 -31.88 14.68
C GLN A 14 -3.67 -30.41 14.29
N ALA A 15 -2.65 -29.58 14.56
CA ALA A 15 -2.64 -28.19 14.13
C ALA A 15 -2.71 -28.05 12.60
N TRP A 16 -2.05 -28.94 11.84
CA TRP A 16 -2.14 -28.98 10.38
C TRP A 16 -3.57 -29.33 9.92
N LEU A 17 -4.19 -30.36 10.49
CA LEU A 17 -5.57 -30.77 10.17
C LEU A 17 -6.59 -29.66 10.44
N ASP A 18 -6.49 -29.03 11.61
CA ASP A 18 -7.37 -27.93 11.98
C ASP A 18 -7.20 -26.75 11.04
N ARG A 19 -5.96 -26.46 10.62
CA ARG A 19 -5.68 -25.37 9.69
C ARG A 19 -6.22 -25.65 8.29
N VAL A 20 -6.04 -26.85 7.73
CA VAL A 20 -6.60 -27.23 6.42
C VAL A 20 -8.11 -27.05 6.39
N ARG A 21 -8.81 -27.47 7.44
CA ARG A 21 -10.27 -27.33 7.55
C ARG A 21 -10.73 -25.87 7.58
N VAL A 22 -9.98 -25.00 8.26
CA VAL A 22 -10.30 -23.57 8.33
C VAL A 22 -10.03 -22.90 6.98
N THR A 23 -8.90 -23.20 6.34
CA THR A 23 -8.49 -22.56 5.08
C THR A 23 -9.50 -22.77 3.95
N GLY A 24 -10.15 -23.94 3.87
CA GLY A 24 -11.14 -24.24 2.83
C GLY A 24 -12.43 -23.39 2.88
N ALA A 25 -12.68 -22.69 3.99
CA ALA A 25 -13.90 -21.89 4.21
C ALA A 25 -13.65 -20.37 4.15
N VAL A 26 -12.43 -19.94 3.85
CA VAL A 26 -12.02 -18.53 3.93
C VAL A 26 -12.14 -17.86 2.56
N GLU A 27 -13.03 -16.86 2.47
CA GLU A 27 -13.23 -16.06 1.24
C GLU A 27 -12.26 -14.88 1.14
N HIS A 28 -11.85 -14.32 2.28
CA HIS A 28 -10.91 -13.20 2.33
C HIS A 28 -9.50 -13.66 1.92
N VAL A 29 -8.92 -13.05 0.89
CA VAL A 29 -7.65 -13.48 0.29
C VAL A 29 -6.45 -13.26 1.23
N GLY A 30 -6.40 -12.14 1.94
CA GLY A 30 -5.42 -11.89 3.00
C GLY A 30 -5.43 -12.93 4.11
N ALA A 31 -6.62 -13.25 4.62
CA ALA A 31 -6.81 -14.33 5.59
C ALA A 31 -6.29 -15.66 5.03
N PHE A 32 -6.69 -16.01 3.81
CA PHE A 32 -6.27 -17.23 3.14
C PHE A 32 -4.74 -17.31 3.00
N ASN A 33 -4.10 -16.25 2.51
CA ASN A 33 -2.64 -16.19 2.33
C ASN A 33 -1.88 -16.36 3.65
N ARG A 34 -2.34 -15.71 4.73
CA ARG A 34 -1.75 -15.89 6.06
C ARG A 34 -1.89 -17.33 6.54
N LEU A 35 -3.08 -17.91 6.43
CA LEU A 35 -3.33 -19.30 6.84
C LEU A 35 -2.47 -20.28 6.05
N GLN A 36 -2.24 -20.03 4.76
CA GLN A 36 -1.34 -20.83 3.94
C GLN A 36 0.13 -20.70 4.37
N ALA A 37 0.58 -19.50 4.73
CA ALA A 37 1.93 -19.28 5.25
C ALA A 37 2.14 -19.98 6.61
N GLU A 38 1.14 -19.97 7.49
CA GLU A 38 1.14 -20.75 8.72
C GLU A 38 1.18 -22.25 8.44
N LEU A 39 0.34 -22.74 7.53
CA LEU A 39 0.32 -24.14 7.11
C LEU A 39 1.70 -24.59 6.60
N ALA A 40 2.34 -23.76 5.77
CA ALA A 40 3.69 -24.01 5.28
C ALA A 40 4.77 -24.00 6.38
N ARG A 41 4.59 -23.26 7.49
CA ARG A 41 5.49 -23.36 8.68
C ARG A 41 5.31 -24.70 9.38
N ILE A 42 4.06 -25.14 9.58
CA ILE A 42 3.76 -26.44 10.21
C ILE A 42 4.27 -27.60 9.34
N GLU A 43 4.05 -27.55 8.02
CA GLU A 43 4.52 -28.56 7.07
C GLU A 43 6.04 -28.68 7.09
N ARG A 44 6.77 -27.55 7.08
CA ARG A 44 8.24 -27.58 7.15
C ARG A 44 8.74 -28.27 8.41
N GLU A 45 8.11 -28.01 9.55
CA GLU A 45 8.47 -28.65 10.81
C GLU A 45 8.13 -30.14 10.81
N LEU A 46 6.93 -30.52 10.35
CA LEU A 46 6.54 -31.93 10.18
C LEU A 46 7.48 -32.68 9.23
N ILE A 47 7.92 -32.06 8.13
CA ILE A 47 8.82 -32.67 7.15
C ILE A 47 10.23 -32.81 7.72
N ALA A 48 10.70 -31.82 8.49
CA ALA A 48 12.00 -31.89 9.15
C ALA A 48 12.08 -33.06 10.15
N ARG A 49 10.95 -33.46 10.73
CA ARG A 49 10.83 -34.63 11.59
C ARG A 49 10.52 -35.86 10.72
N GLY A 50 11.44 -36.80 10.58
CA GLY A 50 11.26 -37.96 9.68
C GLY A 50 9.94 -38.74 9.83
N ARG A 51 9.30 -38.73 11.01
CA ARG A 51 7.98 -39.33 11.27
C ARG A 51 6.79 -38.51 10.73
N GLY A 52 6.93 -37.19 10.61
CA GLY A 52 5.85 -36.32 10.13
C GLY A 52 5.53 -36.51 8.65
N ILE A 53 6.50 -36.90 7.83
CA ILE A 53 6.24 -37.30 6.42
C ILE A 53 5.36 -38.56 6.36
N GLU A 54 5.60 -39.55 7.22
CA GLU A 54 4.78 -40.76 7.28
C GLU A 54 3.36 -40.44 7.74
N GLN A 55 3.22 -39.53 8.70
CA GLN A 55 1.92 -39.04 9.14
C GLN A 55 1.16 -38.33 8.02
N LEU A 56 1.79 -37.43 7.25
CA LEU A 56 1.16 -36.80 6.09
C LEU A 56 0.75 -37.82 5.01
N ARG A 57 1.57 -38.84 4.75
CA ARG A 57 1.22 -39.94 3.83
C ARG A 57 0.01 -40.74 4.31
N SER A 58 -0.14 -40.93 5.62
CA SER A 58 -1.30 -41.63 6.17
C SER A 58 -2.62 -40.89 5.91
N LEU A 59 -2.57 -39.57 5.68
CA LEU A 59 -3.74 -38.76 5.38
C LEU A 59 -4.25 -38.94 3.94
N LEU A 60 -3.49 -39.56 3.04
CA LEU A 60 -3.91 -39.80 1.66
C LEU A 60 -5.10 -40.79 1.55
N THR A 61 -5.37 -41.54 2.62
CA THR A 61 -6.49 -42.49 2.71
C THR A 61 -7.66 -41.94 3.52
N TYR A 62 -7.62 -40.68 3.93
CA TYR A 62 -8.73 -40.05 4.65
C TYR A 62 -9.96 -39.84 3.76
N THR A 63 -11.14 -39.81 4.40
CA THR A 63 -12.41 -39.61 3.71
C THR A 63 -12.67 -38.17 3.29
N ASP A 64 -11.97 -37.20 3.89
CA ASP A 64 -12.13 -35.78 3.62
C ASP A 64 -11.27 -35.37 2.41
N PRO A 65 -11.89 -34.97 1.27
CA PRO A 65 -11.17 -34.64 0.06
C PRO A 65 -10.20 -33.46 0.21
N GLU A 66 -10.51 -32.47 1.05
CA GLU A 66 -9.66 -31.29 1.26
C GLU A 66 -8.40 -31.65 2.04
N ILE A 67 -8.52 -32.53 3.03
CA ILE A 67 -7.39 -33.10 3.77
C ILE A 67 -6.49 -33.90 2.83
N THR A 68 -7.08 -34.81 2.05
CA THR A 68 -6.33 -35.66 1.11
C THR A 68 -5.58 -34.81 0.09
N ARG A 69 -6.25 -33.85 -0.56
CA ARG A 69 -5.64 -32.94 -1.53
C ARG A 69 -4.53 -32.08 -0.92
N SER A 70 -4.74 -31.56 0.29
CA SER A 70 -3.73 -30.75 0.99
C SER A 70 -2.49 -31.58 1.35
N ALA A 71 -2.67 -32.83 1.77
CA ALA A 71 -1.58 -33.75 2.07
C ALA A 71 -0.78 -34.11 0.80
N GLU A 72 -1.46 -34.35 -0.33
CA GLU A 72 -0.80 -34.57 -1.63
C GLU A 72 0.09 -33.39 -2.02
N LEU A 73 -0.43 -32.15 -1.91
CA LEU A 73 0.33 -30.94 -2.23
C LEU A 73 1.54 -30.74 -1.30
N ALA A 74 1.36 -30.98 0.01
CA ALA A 74 2.44 -30.88 0.98
C ALA A 74 3.58 -31.87 0.68
N LEU A 75 3.24 -33.13 0.36
CA LEU A 75 4.20 -34.17 -0.01
C LEU A 75 4.92 -33.84 -1.32
N ALA A 76 4.20 -33.37 -2.35
CA ALA A 76 4.79 -32.95 -3.61
C ALA A 76 5.80 -31.79 -3.42
N ARG A 77 5.47 -30.80 -2.58
CA ARG A 77 6.39 -29.71 -2.22
C ARG A 77 7.64 -30.21 -1.49
N ALA A 78 7.49 -31.19 -0.60
CA ALA A 78 8.59 -31.83 0.11
C ALA A 78 9.55 -32.55 -0.85
N GLU A 79 9.00 -33.32 -1.80
CA GLU A 79 9.75 -34.05 -2.81
C GLU A 79 10.50 -33.11 -3.77
N ALA A 80 9.83 -32.05 -4.25
CA ALA A 80 10.47 -31.02 -5.07
C ALA A 80 11.64 -30.35 -4.33
N SER A 81 11.46 -30.00 -3.05
CA SER A 81 12.52 -29.41 -2.22
C SER A 81 13.69 -30.36 -2.01
N ALA A 82 13.42 -31.65 -1.77
CA ALA A 82 14.45 -32.67 -1.61
C ALA A 82 15.19 -33.00 -2.91
N SER A 83 14.54 -32.83 -4.07
CA SER A 83 15.16 -32.96 -5.39
C SER A 83 16.08 -31.77 -5.70
N ALA A 84 15.62 -30.54 -5.40
CA ALA A 84 16.42 -29.32 -5.54
C ALA A 84 17.67 -29.33 -4.65
N ALA A 85 17.57 -29.85 -3.42
CA ALA A 85 18.72 -30.00 -2.53
C ALA A 85 19.76 -31.03 -3.03
N ARG A 86 19.34 -32.01 -3.83
CA ARG A 86 20.22 -33.04 -4.42
C ARG A 86 20.82 -32.62 -5.77
N GLY A 87 20.13 -31.77 -6.52
CA GLY A 87 20.58 -31.20 -7.79
C GLY A 87 21.25 -29.84 -7.60
N GLY A 88 22.50 -29.81 -7.15
CA GLY A 88 23.27 -28.56 -7.03
C GLY A 88 23.27 -27.72 -8.32
N CYS A 89 23.10 -26.41 -8.16
CA CYS A 89 23.17 -25.34 -9.16
C CYS A 89 23.40 -25.77 -10.63
N ARG A 90 22.33 -25.75 -11.44
CA ARG A 90 22.44 -25.41 -12.85
C ARG A 90 21.43 -24.32 -13.18
N ALA A 91 21.93 -23.11 -13.35
CA ALA A 91 21.17 -22.05 -14.00
C ALA A 91 20.83 -22.49 -15.43
N SER A 92 19.55 -22.55 -15.74
CA SER A 92 19.06 -22.49 -17.11
C SER A 92 17.84 -21.58 -17.16
N SER A 93 18.01 -20.53 -17.94
CA SER A 93 17.05 -19.50 -18.32
C SER A 93 15.78 -20.05 -18.97
N GLY A 94 14.66 -19.38 -18.70
CA GLY A 94 13.50 -19.28 -19.58
C GLY A 94 12.34 -20.21 -19.22
N CYS A 95 11.30 -19.64 -18.61
CA CYS A 95 9.96 -19.47 -19.17
C CYS A 95 9.03 -18.92 -18.07
N ASP A 96 8.18 -17.99 -18.48
CA ASP A 96 7.27 -17.18 -17.68
C ASP A 96 6.24 -18.00 -16.88
N ASP A 97 5.99 -17.56 -15.65
CA ASP A 97 4.68 -17.64 -15.00
C ASP A 97 4.58 -16.48 -14.00
N ALA A 98 4.00 -15.38 -14.48
CA ALA A 98 3.48 -14.31 -13.65
C ALA A 98 2.24 -14.84 -12.93
N HIS A 99 2.31 -14.97 -11.60
CA HIS A 99 1.21 -14.83 -10.62
C HIS A 99 1.65 -15.43 -9.28
N SER A 100 2.51 -14.72 -8.54
CA SER A 100 2.62 -14.80 -7.09
C SER A 100 3.53 -13.66 -6.61
N ALA A 101 2.95 -12.48 -6.39
CA ALA A 101 3.62 -11.33 -5.82
C ALA A 101 3.00 -11.02 -4.45
N ALA A 102 3.27 -11.87 -3.47
CA ALA A 102 3.10 -11.58 -2.04
C ALA A 102 3.87 -12.63 -1.20
N ALA A 103 5.17 -12.80 -1.46
CA ALA A 103 6.06 -13.54 -0.58
C ALA A 103 7.45 -12.91 -0.65
N GLY A 104 7.95 -12.46 0.50
CA GLY A 104 9.21 -11.74 0.63
C GLY A 104 10.35 -12.41 -0.13
N ARG A 105 11.00 -11.63 -1.00
CA ARG A 105 12.26 -12.03 -1.64
C ARG A 105 13.36 -12.12 -0.57
N PRO A 106 14.24 -13.13 -0.63
CA PRO A 106 15.33 -13.24 0.33
C PRO A 106 16.38 -12.15 0.09
N ALA A 107 16.98 -11.67 1.18
CA ALA A 107 18.08 -10.73 1.20
C ALA A 107 19.31 -11.31 0.47
N GLY A 108 19.42 -11.01 -0.83
CA GLY A 108 20.63 -11.16 -1.63
C GLY A 108 21.36 -9.83 -1.72
N ALA A 109 22.32 -9.62 -0.81
CA ALA A 109 23.20 -8.46 -0.81
C ALA A 109 24.05 -8.42 -2.10
N GLY A 110 24.04 -7.28 -2.81
CA GLY A 110 25.12 -6.93 -3.75
C GLY A 110 24.75 -6.25 -5.08
N ILE A 111 23.47 -6.16 -5.48
CA ILE A 111 23.10 -5.56 -6.79
C ILE A 111 21.97 -4.50 -6.69
N LEU A 112 21.25 -4.41 -5.57
CA LEU A 112 20.13 -3.48 -5.41
C LEU A 112 20.54 -2.04 -5.05
N ASP A 113 21.78 -1.81 -4.58
CA ASP A 113 22.15 -0.53 -4.00
C ASP A 113 22.13 0.64 -4.98
N ASP A 114 22.19 0.44 -6.30
CA ASP A 114 22.19 1.55 -7.28
C ASP A 114 20.90 1.65 -8.12
N HIS A 115 19.84 0.93 -7.77
CA HIS A 115 18.60 1.02 -8.54
C HIS A 115 17.96 2.41 -8.39
N PRO A 116 17.55 3.09 -9.50
CA PRO A 116 16.98 4.43 -9.46
C PRO A 116 15.79 4.58 -8.51
N ILE A 117 15.00 3.52 -8.31
CA ILE A 117 13.85 3.50 -7.39
C ILE A 117 14.20 3.94 -5.97
N PHE A 118 15.44 3.73 -5.50
CA PHE A 118 15.89 4.10 -4.16
C PHE A 118 16.33 5.56 -4.05
N TRP A 119 16.38 6.30 -5.16
CA TRP A 119 16.79 7.71 -5.17
C TRP A 119 15.93 8.59 -4.25
N PRO A 120 14.58 8.50 -4.24
CA PRO A 120 13.75 9.33 -3.36
C PRO A 120 14.13 9.18 -1.88
N ALA A 121 14.41 7.96 -1.42
CA ALA A 121 14.76 7.71 -0.02
C ALA A 121 16.14 8.26 0.40
N ARG A 122 16.98 8.65 -0.57
CA ARG A 122 18.38 9.08 -0.36
C ARG A 122 18.60 10.56 -0.63
N HIS A 123 17.61 11.22 -1.22
CA HIS A 123 17.69 12.62 -1.60
C HIS A 123 16.50 13.39 -1.04
N PRO A 124 16.68 14.66 -0.65
CA PRO A 124 15.56 15.50 -0.27
C PRO A 124 14.62 15.72 -1.47
N PRO A 125 13.33 16.02 -1.22
CA PRO A 125 12.40 16.33 -2.30
C PRO A 125 12.91 17.55 -3.09
N PRO A 126 12.94 17.50 -4.43
CA PRO A 126 13.26 18.68 -5.23
C PRO A 126 12.16 19.74 -5.08
N ALA A 127 12.48 21.00 -5.37
CA ALA A 127 11.46 22.04 -5.44
C ALA A 127 10.37 21.68 -6.47
N ALA A 128 9.12 22.02 -6.18
CA ALA A 128 8.03 21.90 -7.15
C ALA A 128 8.07 23.09 -8.13
N MET A 129 7.36 22.97 -9.25
CA MET A 129 7.24 24.07 -10.20
C MET A 129 6.51 25.26 -9.55
N GLU A 130 7.06 26.46 -9.72
CA GLU A 130 6.49 27.68 -9.17
C GLU A 130 5.18 28.07 -9.85
N LEU A 131 4.27 28.70 -9.10
CA LEU A 131 2.95 29.09 -9.60
C LEU A 131 3.03 30.02 -10.83
N SER A 132 3.99 30.94 -10.85
CA SER A 132 4.21 31.85 -11.97
C SER A 132 4.64 31.12 -13.24
N GLU A 133 5.47 30.08 -13.10
CA GLU A 133 5.91 29.24 -14.20
C GLU A 133 4.76 28.38 -14.73
N ILE A 134 3.96 27.78 -13.84
CA ILE A 134 2.75 27.02 -14.23
C ILE A 134 1.82 27.93 -15.04
N ALA A 135 1.57 29.16 -14.57
CA ALA A 135 0.73 30.12 -15.27
C ALA A 135 1.30 30.51 -16.63
N GLN A 136 2.60 30.79 -16.72
CA GLN A 136 3.24 31.12 -17.99
C GLN A 136 3.12 29.98 -19.01
N ARG A 137 3.37 28.73 -18.58
CA ARG A 137 3.29 27.55 -19.45
C ARG A 137 1.86 27.28 -19.91
N LEU A 138 0.87 27.41 -19.02
CA LEU A 138 -0.55 27.26 -19.38
C LEU A 138 -1.00 28.33 -20.38
N ILE A 139 -0.64 29.60 -20.16
CA ILE A 139 -0.98 30.71 -21.07
C ILE A 139 -0.33 30.50 -22.44
N ALA A 140 0.91 30.02 -22.48
CA ALA A 140 1.62 29.77 -23.74
C ALA A 140 1.02 28.61 -24.53
N ALA A 141 0.65 27.51 -23.87
CA ALA A 141 0.16 26.30 -24.53
C ALA A 141 -1.35 26.35 -24.85
N LEU A 142 -2.15 26.95 -23.95
CA LEU A 142 -3.61 26.91 -23.98
C LEU A 142 -4.19 28.31 -23.64
N PRO A 143 -3.91 29.34 -24.46
CA PRO A 143 -4.19 30.73 -24.10
C PRO A 143 -5.66 31.05 -23.84
N LEU A 144 -6.59 30.37 -24.53
CA LEU A 144 -8.02 30.59 -24.37
C LEU A 144 -8.58 29.94 -23.11
N GLU A 145 -7.99 28.82 -22.69
CA GLU A 145 -8.47 27.97 -21.60
C GLU A 145 -7.65 28.12 -20.31
N ALA A 146 -6.48 28.77 -20.38
CA ALA A 146 -5.55 28.95 -19.27
C ALA A 146 -6.22 29.55 -18.03
N ALA A 147 -7.10 30.56 -18.19
CA ALA A 147 -7.81 31.15 -17.05
C ALA A 147 -8.80 30.18 -16.37
N ALA A 148 -9.37 29.23 -17.11
CA ALA A 148 -10.23 28.19 -16.54
C ALA A 148 -9.42 27.10 -15.84
N LEU A 149 -8.28 26.70 -16.42
CA LEU A 149 -7.34 25.73 -15.83
C LEU A 149 -6.68 26.27 -14.56
N LEU A 150 -6.25 27.53 -14.57
CA LEU A 150 -5.66 28.20 -13.40
C LEU A 150 -6.61 28.27 -12.21
N ARG A 151 -7.93 28.38 -12.46
CA ARG A 151 -8.96 28.32 -11.40
C ARG A 151 -9.09 26.92 -10.77
N GLN A 152 -8.55 25.89 -11.39
CA GLN A 152 -8.53 24.53 -10.85
C GLN A 152 -7.29 24.24 -10.01
N LEU A 153 -6.31 25.14 -9.95
CA LEU A 153 -5.11 24.92 -9.13
C LEU A 153 -5.47 24.74 -7.67
N ARG A 154 -4.89 23.71 -7.05
CA ARG A 154 -5.02 23.43 -5.63
C ARG A 154 -3.64 23.24 -5.01
N PRO A 155 -3.41 23.69 -3.77
CA PRO A 155 -2.23 23.25 -3.04
C PRO A 155 -2.32 21.75 -2.75
N ALA A 156 -1.19 21.08 -2.83
CA ALA A 156 -1.01 19.70 -2.41
C ALA A 156 0.34 19.57 -1.69
N ILE A 157 0.46 18.53 -0.86
CA ILE A 157 1.69 18.26 -0.11
C ILE A 157 2.15 16.86 -0.50
N GLY A 158 3.19 16.79 -1.34
CA GLY A 158 3.81 15.53 -1.71
C GLY A 158 4.43 14.85 -0.50
N LEU A 159 4.17 13.54 -0.38
CA LEU A 159 4.73 12.68 0.66
C LEU A 159 5.99 12.05 0.11
N TRP A 160 7.14 12.55 0.55
CA TRP A 160 8.44 12.15 0.02
C TRP A 160 9.10 11.14 0.97
N PRO A 161 9.20 9.86 0.58
CA PRO A 161 9.72 8.83 1.46
C PRO A 161 11.23 9.02 1.68
N GLN A 162 11.67 8.74 2.89
CA GLN A 162 13.05 8.79 3.35
C GLN A 162 13.40 7.48 4.05
N ALA A 163 14.69 7.16 4.09
CA ALA A 163 15.16 6.00 4.84
C ALA A 163 14.72 6.06 6.31
N ALA A 164 14.38 4.89 6.86
CA ALA A 164 14.06 4.75 8.27
C ALA A 164 15.22 5.26 9.14
N ARG A 165 14.90 5.98 10.20
CA ARG A 165 15.89 6.48 11.16
C ARG A 165 15.65 5.91 12.54
N ALA A 166 16.71 5.45 13.20
CA ALA A 166 16.62 4.89 14.54
C ALA A 166 16.20 5.93 15.61
N ASP A 167 16.42 7.21 15.35
CA ASP A 167 16.09 8.33 16.24
C ASP A 167 14.77 9.03 15.88
N ALA A 168 14.02 8.53 14.88
CA ALA A 168 12.76 9.14 14.48
C ALA A 168 11.69 8.99 15.58
N PRO A 169 10.94 10.06 15.91
CA PRO A 169 9.84 10.01 16.86
C PRO A 169 8.82 8.94 16.50
N ILE A 170 8.23 8.30 17.52
CA ILE A 170 7.19 7.28 17.32
C ILE A 170 5.92 7.87 16.71
N ASP A 171 5.65 9.14 16.95
CA ASP A 171 4.54 9.91 16.40
C ASP A 171 4.95 10.73 15.16
N GLY A 172 6.16 10.52 14.62
CA GLY A 172 6.61 11.19 13.38
C GLY A 172 5.83 10.74 12.15
N SER A 173 5.77 11.60 11.14
CA SER A 173 5.15 11.29 9.85
C SER A 173 5.93 10.22 9.08
N ARG A 174 5.25 9.13 8.70
CA ARG A 174 5.85 7.97 8.02
C ARG A 174 4.84 7.15 7.23
N LEU A 175 5.35 6.32 6.32
CA LEU A 175 4.64 5.21 5.71
C LEU A 175 5.09 3.88 6.34
N GLY A 176 4.18 2.93 6.45
CA GLY A 176 4.44 1.59 7.00
C GLY A 176 4.98 1.55 8.42
N GLY A 177 5.55 0.40 8.80
CA GLY A 177 5.93 0.08 10.18
C GLY A 177 4.73 -0.27 11.06
N MET A 178 4.86 -0.03 12.36
CA MET A 178 3.76 -0.22 13.32
C MET A 178 3.06 1.11 13.63
N PRO A 179 1.72 1.11 13.79
CA PRO A 179 0.98 2.30 14.19
C PRO A 179 1.29 2.67 15.63
N CYS A 180 1.15 3.96 15.93
CA CYS A 180 1.01 4.44 17.30
C CYS A 180 -0.47 4.75 17.57
N ALA A 181 -0.95 4.33 18.74
CA ALA A 181 -2.34 4.46 19.13
C ALA A 181 -2.47 4.62 20.64
N PRO A 182 -3.63 5.09 21.15
CA PRO A 182 -3.92 5.05 22.59
C PRO A 182 -3.84 3.62 23.16
N PRO A 183 -3.47 3.42 24.44
CA PRO A 183 -3.29 2.10 25.03
C PRO A 183 -4.51 1.17 24.95
N ASP A 184 -5.73 1.72 25.02
CA ASP A 184 -6.99 0.96 24.97
C ASP A 184 -7.60 0.87 23.57
N TRP A 185 -6.89 1.37 22.55
CA TRP A 185 -7.35 1.31 21.17
C TRP A 185 -7.41 -0.13 20.67
N ARG A 186 -8.44 -0.41 19.86
CA ARG A 186 -8.62 -1.71 19.22
C ARG A 186 -8.25 -1.61 17.76
N TRP A 187 -7.46 -2.58 17.31
CA TRP A 187 -7.05 -2.67 15.92
C TRP A 187 -8.29 -2.76 15.00
N PRO A 188 -8.37 -1.95 13.92
CA PRO A 188 -9.51 -1.96 13.02
C PRO A 188 -9.58 -3.26 12.24
N VAL A 189 -10.78 -3.80 12.10
CA VAL A 189 -11.02 -5.10 11.46
C VAL A 189 -11.99 -4.92 10.31
N ALA A 190 -11.67 -5.48 9.14
CA ALA A 190 -12.56 -5.63 8.00
C ALA A 190 -12.76 -7.11 7.70
N ALA A 191 -14.00 -7.55 7.49
CA ALA A 191 -14.32 -8.96 7.21
C ALA A 191 -13.59 -9.96 8.15
N THR A 192 -13.57 -9.66 9.45
CA THR A 192 -12.89 -10.43 10.53
C THR A 192 -11.36 -10.43 10.49
N GLU A 193 -10.76 -9.70 9.55
CA GLU A 193 -9.32 -9.54 9.39
C GLU A 193 -8.79 -8.19 9.87
N PRO A 194 -7.68 -8.16 10.62
CA PRO A 194 -7.00 -6.92 10.95
C PRO A 194 -6.59 -6.14 9.70
N MET A 195 -6.98 -4.87 9.62
CA MET A 195 -6.57 -4.00 8.52
C MET A 195 -5.05 -3.75 8.57
N LEU A 196 -4.46 -3.50 7.41
CA LEU A 196 -3.06 -3.14 7.25
C LEU A 196 -2.83 -1.69 7.65
N PHE A 197 -1.76 -1.41 8.38
CA PHE A 197 -1.33 -0.04 8.64
C PHE A 197 -0.57 0.50 7.44
N LEU A 198 -1.05 1.60 6.85
CA LEU A 198 -0.46 2.19 5.64
C LEU A 198 0.53 3.31 5.98
N GLY A 199 0.27 4.05 7.06
CA GLY A 199 1.11 5.14 7.49
C GLY A 199 0.42 6.09 8.45
N GLN A 200 1.17 7.09 8.89
CA GLN A 200 0.69 8.14 9.76
C GLN A 200 1.30 9.50 9.40
N ILE A 201 0.55 10.56 9.65
CA ILE A 201 0.98 11.94 9.41
C ILE A 201 0.81 12.72 10.71
N ASN A 202 1.92 13.24 11.23
CA ASN A 202 1.89 14.19 12.32
C ASN A 202 1.50 15.56 11.76
N CYS A 203 0.34 16.05 12.18
CA CYS A 203 -0.19 17.31 11.70
C CYS A 203 0.70 18.51 12.06
N ALA A 204 1.55 18.39 13.09
CA ALA A 204 2.51 19.43 13.44
C ALA A 204 3.60 19.61 12.37
N ASP A 205 3.94 18.55 11.63
CA ASP A 205 4.97 18.59 10.58
C ASP A 205 4.52 19.39 9.35
N LEU A 206 3.21 19.57 9.18
CA LEU A 206 2.62 20.24 8.02
C LEU A 206 2.48 21.76 8.20
N ARG A 207 2.77 22.28 9.40
CA ARG A 207 2.51 23.69 9.76
C ARG A 207 3.22 24.64 8.80
N GLY A 208 2.45 25.58 8.25
CA GLY A 208 2.96 26.60 7.34
C GLY A 208 3.09 26.16 5.88
N LEU A 209 2.84 24.89 5.56
CA LEU A 209 2.76 24.43 4.17
C LEU A 209 1.41 24.86 3.55
N PRO A 210 1.38 25.28 2.26
CA PRO A 210 0.14 25.61 1.58
C PRO A 210 -0.86 24.44 1.60
N GLY A 211 -2.13 24.72 1.92
CA GLY A 211 -3.19 23.72 1.99
C GLY A 211 -3.31 23.03 3.36
N ALA A 212 -2.28 23.10 4.21
CA ALA A 212 -2.30 22.48 5.54
C ALA A 212 -3.39 23.06 6.46
N GLU A 213 -3.94 24.24 6.17
CA GLU A 213 -5.06 24.84 6.89
C GLU A 213 -6.35 23.98 6.85
N ALA A 214 -6.49 23.13 5.82
CA ALA A 214 -7.58 22.16 5.70
C ALA A 214 -7.44 21.00 6.69
N LEU A 215 -6.22 20.77 7.20
CA LEU A 215 -5.90 19.69 8.13
C LEU A 215 -5.85 20.22 9.58
N PRO A 216 -5.84 19.33 10.59
CA PRO A 216 -5.57 19.75 11.96
C PRO A 216 -4.18 20.38 12.06
N SER A 217 -3.97 21.28 13.02
CA SER A 217 -2.66 21.89 13.27
C SER A 217 -1.77 21.05 14.20
N GLN A 218 -2.33 19.99 14.78
CA GLN A 218 -1.68 19.08 15.73
C GLN A 218 -2.41 17.75 15.78
N GLY A 219 -1.78 16.78 16.41
CA GLY A 219 -2.26 15.40 16.48
C GLY A 219 -1.72 14.54 15.36
N LEU A 220 -2.17 13.29 15.35
CA LEU A 220 -1.71 12.24 14.45
C LEU A 220 -2.88 11.73 13.61
N LEU A 221 -2.75 11.76 12.29
CA LEU A 221 -3.62 11.02 11.38
C LEU A 221 -3.01 9.63 11.16
N SER A 222 -3.77 8.56 11.38
CA SER A 222 -3.33 7.17 11.17
C SER A 222 -4.24 6.47 10.17
N CYS A 223 -3.65 5.91 9.11
CA CYS A 223 -4.38 5.36 7.96
C CYS A 223 -4.25 3.83 7.91
N PHE A 224 -5.38 3.16 7.76
CA PHE A 224 -5.49 1.70 7.69
C PHE A 224 -6.37 1.27 6.52
N GLY A 225 -5.99 0.17 5.87
CA GLY A 225 -6.71 -0.39 4.74
C GLY A 225 -6.91 -1.89 4.89
N ASP A 226 -8.09 -2.37 4.53
CA ASP A 226 -8.39 -3.77 4.34
C ASP A 226 -7.38 -4.42 3.39
N HIS A 227 -6.92 -5.63 3.72
CA HIS A 227 -5.88 -6.28 2.94
C HIS A 227 -6.33 -6.55 1.50
N ASP A 228 -7.55 -7.04 1.29
CA ASP A 228 -8.00 -7.38 -0.06
C ASP A 228 -8.20 -6.14 -0.92
N THR A 229 -8.64 -5.04 -0.32
CA THR A 229 -8.69 -3.74 -0.99
C THR A 229 -7.29 -3.24 -1.34
N VAL A 230 -6.36 -3.23 -0.36
CA VAL A 230 -4.98 -2.73 -0.53
C VAL A 230 -4.20 -3.56 -1.55
N MET A 231 -4.46 -4.87 -1.60
CA MET A 231 -3.81 -5.80 -2.53
C MET A 231 -4.58 -5.99 -3.85
N GLY A 232 -5.67 -5.25 -4.07
CA GLY A 232 -6.46 -5.31 -5.31
C GLY A 232 -7.14 -6.66 -5.56
N CYS A 233 -7.44 -7.42 -4.51
CA CYS A 233 -8.06 -8.75 -4.56
C CYS A 233 -9.60 -8.67 -4.60
N LEU A 234 -10.21 -7.74 -3.86
CA LEU A 234 -11.66 -7.53 -3.83
C LEU A 234 -12.00 -6.03 -3.78
N PHE A 235 -13.07 -5.65 -4.49
CA PHE A 235 -13.54 -4.26 -4.59
C PHE A 235 -14.88 -4.12 -3.87
N THR A 236 -14.84 -4.05 -2.54
CA THR A 236 -16.06 -3.96 -1.73
C THR A 236 -16.44 -2.52 -1.38
N GLY A 237 -15.56 -1.54 -1.65
CA GLY A 237 -15.72 -0.14 -1.27
C GLY A 237 -15.71 0.14 0.23
N GLN A 238 -15.62 -0.91 1.03
CA GLN A 238 -15.55 -0.86 2.48
C GLN A 238 -14.23 -1.50 2.88
N GLY A 239 -13.41 -0.75 3.59
CA GLY A 239 -12.07 -1.23 3.95
C GLY A 239 -11.10 -0.16 4.42
N GLY A 240 -11.44 1.12 4.32
CA GLY A 240 -10.66 2.20 4.91
C GLY A 240 -10.99 2.41 6.38
N ALA A 241 -9.98 2.66 7.20
CA ALA A 241 -10.15 3.32 8.49
C ALA A 241 -9.10 4.42 8.65
N LEU A 242 -9.53 5.61 9.03
CA LEU A 242 -8.65 6.73 9.31
C LEU A 242 -8.99 7.31 10.67
N TYR A 243 -7.97 7.40 11.53
CA TYR A 243 -8.09 7.92 12.88
C TYR A 243 -7.37 9.25 12.99
N HIS A 244 -7.98 10.21 13.71
CA HIS A 244 -7.31 11.41 14.16
C HIS A 244 -7.17 11.38 15.68
N TRP A 245 -5.94 11.36 16.17
CA TRP A 245 -5.62 11.50 17.58
C TRP A 245 -5.20 12.95 17.85
N PRO A 246 -6.01 13.79 18.52
CA PRO A 246 -5.66 15.20 18.71
C PRO A 246 -4.43 15.44 19.60
N ASP A 247 -4.11 14.47 20.46
CA ASP A 247 -2.95 14.45 21.36
C ASP A 247 -2.05 13.26 21.03
N THR A 248 -0.73 13.48 21.01
CA THR A 248 0.27 12.45 20.74
C THR A 248 1.06 12.00 21.97
N GLU A 249 0.95 12.70 23.11
CA GLU A 249 1.79 12.46 24.29
C GLU A 249 1.64 11.04 24.87
N HIS A 250 0.44 10.47 24.79
CA HIS A 250 0.10 9.18 25.37
C HIS A 250 0.04 8.04 24.35
N LEU A 251 0.41 8.30 23.09
CA LEU A 251 0.42 7.28 22.06
C LEU A 251 1.59 6.32 22.27
N ILE A 252 1.30 5.03 22.15
CA ILE A 252 2.30 3.97 22.24
C ILE A 252 2.28 3.14 20.95
N PRO A 253 3.40 2.50 20.57
CA PRO A 253 3.38 1.51 19.49
C PRO A 253 2.36 0.41 19.81
N ALA A 254 1.42 0.19 18.90
CA ALA A 254 0.39 -0.83 19.08
C ALA A 254 1.00 -2.24 18.95
N GLN A 255 0.48 -3.19 19.73
CA GLN A 255 0.81 -4.60 19.56
C GLN A 255 -0.01 -5.18 18.41
N PRO A 256 0.60 -5.94 17.48
CA PRO A 256 -0.13 -6.54 16.39
C PRO A 256 -1.14 -7.56 16.95
N PRO A 257 -2.38 -7.60 16.43
CA PRO A 257 -3.43 -8.50 16.93
C PRO A 257 -3.20 -9.97 16.52
N LEU A 258 -2.22 -10.23 15.64
CA LEU A 258 -1.85 -11.54 15.13
C LEU A 258 -0.32 -11.68 15.13
N GLU A 259 0.20 -12.90 15.32
CA GLU A 259 1.64 -13.18 15.22
C GLU A 259 2.15 -12.90 13.80
N MET A 260 1.37 -13.27 12.78
CA MET A 260 1.70 -13.08 11.37
C MET A 260 0.80 -12.00 10.77
N LEU A 261 1.27 -10.76 10.86
CA LEU A 261 0.63 -9.60 10.23
C LEU A 261 1.53 -9.07 9.11
N THR A 262 0.94 -8.67 7.99
CA THR A 262 1.68 -7.95 6.95
C THR A 262 2.04 -6.55 7.46
N VAL A 263 3.34 -6.25 7.47
CA VAL A 263 3.89 -4.97 7.91
C VAL A 263 4.69 -4.38 6.75
N PHE A 264 4.27 -3.22 6.25
CA PHE A 264 5.00 -2.55 5.19
C PHE A 264 6.31 -1.94 5.72
N PRO A 265 7.37 -1.86 4.90
CA PRO A 265 8.63 -1.24 5.29
C PRO A 265 8.41 0.18 5.79
N ARG A 266 9.02 0.52 6.92
CA ARG A 266 8.94 1.87 7.48
C ARG A 266 9.76 2.84 6.64
N ALA A 267 9.14 3.92 6.17
CA ALA A 267 9.82 5.05 5.51
C ALA A 267 9.39 6.35 6.20
N GLU A 268 10.35 7.14 6.69
CA GLU A 268 10.04 8.47 7.24
C GLU A 268 9.59 9.40 6.10
N LEU A 269 8.88 10.48 6.44
CA LEU A 269 8.41 11.42 5.43
C LEU A 269 9.10 12.77 5.53
N SER A 270 9.56 13.24 4.37
CA SER A 270 9.73 14.67 4.09
C SER A 270 8.54 15.16 3.28
N PHE A 271 8.29 16.47 3.31
CA PHE A 271 7.14 17.05 2.63
C PHE A 271 7.57 17.95 1.48
N ARG A 272 6.88 17.81 0.35
CA ARG A 272 7.10 18.61 -0.86
C ARG A 272 5.87 19.48 -1.13
N PRO A 273 5.83 20.74 -0.70
CA PRO A 273 4.71 21.63 -1.04
C PRO A 273 4.68 21.85 -2.55
N MET A 274 3.50 21.75 -3.15
CA MET A 274 3.32 21.87 -4.60
C MET A 274 1.94 22.40 -4.97
N TRP A 275 1.82 22.87 -6.21
CA TRP A 275 0.55 23.14 -6.85
C TRP A 275 0.15 21.97 -7.73
N ASP A 276 -1.12 21.62 -7.68
CA ASP A 276 -1.68 20.47 -8.37
C ASP A 276 -2.82 20.86 -9.30
N LEU A 277 -2.95 20.11 -10.39
CA LEU A 277 -3.93 20.32 -11.44
C LEU A 277 -4.73 19.02 -11.64
N PRO A 278 -6.00 19.10 -12.06
CA PRO A 278 -6.82 17.91 -12.27
C PRO A 278 -6.17 16.96 -13.27
N ASP A 279 -6.36 15.67 -13.07
CA ASP A 279 -5.86 14.66 -14.00
C ASP A 279 -6.40 14.89 -15.43
N PRO A 280 -5.60 14.68 -16.49
CA PRO A 280 -6.02 14.84 -17.88
C PRO A 280 -7.29 14.07 -18.25
N ASP A 281 -7.53 12.93 -17.61
CA ASP A 281 -8.70 12.09 -17.88
C ASP A 281 -9.91 12.44 -16.99
N SER A 282 -9.84 13.54 -16.22
CA SER A 282 -10.95 14.04 -15.40
C SER A 282 -12.07 14.68 -16.22
N SER A 283 -13.30 14.63 -15.68
CA SER A 283 -14.46 15.30 -16.29
C SER A 283 -14.28 16.83 -16.31
N VAL A 284 -13.58 17.39 -15.31
CA VAL A 284 -13.25 18.82 -15.24
C VAL A 284 -12.38 19.24 -16.41
N VAL A 285 -11.33 18.48 -16.71
CA VAL A 285 -10.46 18.77 -17.87
C VAL A 285 -11.21 18.57 -19.17
N THR A 286 -12.02 17.51 -19.28
CA THR A 286 -12.86 17.26 -20.46
C THR A 286 -13.83 18.42 -20.73
N ALA A 287 -14.41 19.01 -19.68
CA ALA A 287 -15.32 20.16 -19.80
C ALA A 287 -14.59 21.46 -20.23
N ILE A 288 -13.36 21.68 -19.78
CA ILE A 288 -12.55 22.85 -20.15
C ILE A 288 -11.94 22.68 -21.54
N LEU A 289 -11.47 21.47 -21.86
CA LEU A 289 -10.76 21.09 -23.07
C LEU A 289 -11.52 19.98 -23.81
N PRO A 290 -12.59 20.30 -24.55
CA PRO A 290 -13.37 19.28 -25.28
C PRO A 290 -12.65 18.71 -26.51
N ASP A 291 -11.58 19.36 -26.96
CA ASP A 291 -10.80 18.98 -28.13
C ASP A 291 -9.58 18.10 -27.77
N ARG A 292 -9.42 16.97 -28.47
CA ARG A 292 -8.34 16.00 -28.20
C ARG A 292 -6.95 16.59 -28.38
N SER A 293 -6.74 17.51 -29.32
CA SER A 293 -5.41 18.10 -29.54
C SER A 293 -4.99 18.98 -28.36
N ARG A 294 -5.94 19.75 -27.80
CA ARG A 294 -5.73 20.52 -26.57
C ARG A 294 -5.53 19.64 -25.34
N GLN A 295 -6.29 18.55 -25.22
CA GLN A 295 -6.09 17.57 -24.14
C GLN A 295 -4.67 16.98 -24.17
N ALA A 296 -4.12 16.70 -25.34
CA ALA A 296 -2.73 16.22 -25.47
C ALA A 296 -1.71 17.26 -25.00
N LEU A 297 -1.90 18.54 -25.32
CA LEU A 297 -1.04 19.62 -24.82
C LEU A 297 -1.09 19.73 -23.29
N TYR A 298 -2.30 19.69 -22.73
CA TYR A 298 -2.50 19.68 -21.28
C TYR A 298 -1.84 18.48 -20.61
N LYS A 299 -2.03 17.27 -21.16
CA LYS A 299 -1.43 16.03 -20.67
C LYS A 299 0.10 16.10 -20.65
N SER A 300 0.71 16.70 -21.68
CA SER A 300 2.16 16.94 -21.70
C SER A 300 2.59 17.90 -20.59
N LEU A 301 1.93 19.06 -20.46
CA LEU A 301 2.25 20.04 -19.42
C LEU A 301 2.06 19.48 -18.01
N HIS A 302 1.01 18.70 -17.80
CA HIS A 302 0.70 18.07 -16.53
C HIS A 302 1.72 16.98 -16.17
N SER A 303 2.17 16.19 -17.16
CA SER A 303 3.31 15.29 -16.98
C SER A 303 4.59 16.05 -16.61
N ASP A 304 4.87 17.19 -17.26
CA ASP A 304 6.03 18.04 -16.95
C ASP A 304 5.96 18.62 -15.54
N LEU A 305 4.76 19.02 -15.10
CA LEU A 305 4.51 19.50 -13.74
C LEU A 305 4.87 18.41 -12.72
N ARG A 306 4.39 17.18 -12.93
CA ARG A 306 4.67 16.04 -12.05
C ARG A 306 6.16 15.65 -12.05
N ARG A 307 6.81 15.71 -13.21
CA ARG A 307 8.24 15.36 -13.40
C ARG A 307 9.21 16.49 -13.04
N HIS A 308 8.72 17.69 -12.71
CA HIS A 308 9.57 18.84 -12.45
C HIS A 308 10.58 18.57 -11.34
N GLY A 309 11.87 18.87 -11.61
CA GLY A 309 12.97 18.68 -10.65
C GLY A 309 13.39 17.24 -10.41
N LEU A 310 12.74 16.25 -11.02
CA LEU A 310 13.07 14.84 -10.85
C LEU A 310 14.09 14.36 -11.89
N PRO A 311 15.01 13.45 -11.53
CA PRO A 311 15.88 12.79 -12.50
C PRO A 311 15.09 12.07 -13.59
N ALA A 312 15.52 12.21 -14.86
CA ALA A 312 14.86 11.58 -16.00
C ALA A 312 14.84 10.04 -15.93
N VAL A 313 15.74 9.44 -15.14
CA VAL A 313 15.83 7.99 -14.92
C VAL A 313 14.73 7.47 -13.97
N LEU A 314 14.07 8.36 -13.22
CA LEU A 314 12.90 8.01 -12.41
C LEU A 314 11.66 7.97 -13.30
N ASP A 315 11.38 6.79 -13.84
CA ASP A 315 10.16 6.53 -14.62
C ASP A 315 9.18 5.61 -13.87
N TYR A 316 9.39 5.38 -12.57
CA TYR A 316 8.63 4.43 -11.76
C TYR A 316 7.69 5.10 -10.74
N PRO A 317 6.50 4.54 -10.46
CA PRO A 317 5.59 4.98 -9.41
C PRO A 317 6.20 4.85 -8.00
N CYS A 318 6.87 5.90 -7.52
CA CYS A 318 7.38 5.99 -6.14
C CYS A 318 7.36 7.42 -5.57
N ASN A 319 6.62 8.34 -6.21
CA ASN A 319 6.70 9.76 -5.92
C ASN A 319 5.38 10.50 -6.11
N ARG A 320 4.26 9.77 -6.26
CA ARG A 320 2.93 10.35 -6.47
C ARG A 320 2.05 10.28 -5.22
N SER A 321 2.60 9.87 -4.08
CA SER A 321 1.92 9.99 -2.78
C SER A 321 1.79 11.46 -2.40
N LYS A 322 0.59 11.90 -2.00
CA LYS A 322 0.32 13.30 -1.64
C LYS A 322 -0.88 13.44 -0.71
N LEU A 323 -0.86 14.48 0.09
CA LEU A 323 -2.04 15.00 0.79
C LEU A 323 -2.70 16.09 -0.06
N LEU A 324 -4.03 16.09 -0.08
CA LEU A 324 -4.86 17.09 -0.75
C LEU A 324 -4.60 17.16 -2.28
N GLY A 325 -5.04 18.23 -2.92
CA GLY A 325 -4.91 18.42 -4.38
C GLY A 325 -6.02 17.76 -5.20
N TRP A 326 -5.64 17.16 -6.32
CA TRP A 326 -6.49 16.37 -7.20
C TRP A 326 -6.02 14.92 -7.21
N PRO A 327 -6.90 13.90 -7.28
CA PRO A 327 -6.43 12.55 -7.49
C PRO A 327 -5.78 12.41 -8.86
N ASP A 328 -4.69 11.67 -8.91
CA ASP A 328 -4.16 11.11 -10.15
C ASP A 328 -5.10 9.97 -10.56
N LEU A 329 -5.47 9.86 -11.83
CA LEU A 329 -6.43 8.83 -12.26
C LEU A 329 -5.72 7.81 -13.15
N LEU A 330 -5.95 6.52 -12.89
CA LEU A 330 -5.53 5.41 -13.76
C LEU A 330 -6.71 4.81 -14.53
N GLN A 331 -7.90 4.83 -13.93
CA GLN A 331 -9.10 4.17 -14.46
C GLN A 331 -10.27 5.18 -14.61
N GLY A 332 -9.95 6.47 -14.78
CA GLY A 332 -10.93 7.56 -14.84
C GLY A 332 -11.57 7.88 -13.49
N GLU A 333 -12.73 8.55 -13.50
CA GLU A 333 -13.44 8.96 -12.27
C GLU A 333 -14.46 7.90 -11.79
N SER A 334 -14.36 6.66 -12.30
CA SER A 334 -15.24 5.58 -11.86
C SER A 334 -14.75 5.04 -10.51
N PHE A 335 -15.34 5.58 -9.45
CA PHE A 335 -15.22 5.10 -8.08
C PHE A 335 -16.54 4.49 -7.59
N GLU A 336 -17.36 4.01 -8.52
CA GLU A 336 -18.78 3.65 -8.30
C GLU A 336 -18.98 2.52 -7.29
N PHE A 337 -17.96 1.69 -7.08
CA PHE A 337 -17.98 0.60 -6.09
C PHE A 337 -17.26 0.96 -4.79
N THR A 338 -16.69 2.16 -4.67
CA THR A 338 -15.89 2.57 -3.52
C THR A 338 -16.35 3.84 -2.82
N LEU A 339 -17.15 4.68 -3.48
CA LEU A 339 -17.67 5.91 -2.90
C LEU A 339 -19.18 5.88 -2.76
N ASP A 340 -19.68 6.33 -1.60
CA ASP A 340 -21.11 6.37 -1.27
C ASP A 340 -21.87 7.50 -2.00
N GLN A 341 -21.16 8.51 -2.48
CA GLN A 341 -21.72 9.66 -3.22
C GLN A 341 -21.02 9.84 -4.58
N PRO A 342 -21.60 10.66 -5.48
CA PRO A 342 -20.90 11.03 -6.72
C PRO A 342 -19.53 11.66 -6.44
N PHE A 343 -18.52 11.26 -7.22
CA PHE A 343 -17.12 11.68 -7.05
C PHE A 343 -16.93 13.20 -6.93
N ASP A 344 -17.76 13.99 -7.62
CA ASP A 344 -17.68 15.45 -7.59
C ASP A 344 -17.99 16.08 -6.21
N GLN A 345 -18.60 15.32 -5.30
CA GLN A 345 -18.85 15.70 -3.90
C GLN A 345 -17.64 15.49 -2.98
N TYR A 346 -16.63 14.75 -3.44
CA TYR A 346 -15.46 14.42 -2.65
C TYR A 346 -14.30 15.38 -2.87
N ARG A 347 -13.35 15.29 -1.94
CA ARG A 347 -12.02 15.85 -1.98
C ARG A 347 -11.04 14.75 -1.64
N LEU A 348 -9.93 14.72 -2.37
CA LEU A 348 -8.80 13.89 -2.00
C LEU A 348 -8.25 14.38 -0.65
N LEU A 349 -8.19 13.48 0.33
CA LEU A 349 -7.45 13.72 1.57
C LEU A 349 -6.01 13.23 1.42
N LEU A 350 -5.85 11.98 0.98
CA LEU A 350 -4.57 11.29 0.87
C LEU A 350 -4.59 10.39 -0.37
N GLN A 351 -3.54 10.45 -1.17
CA GLN A 351 -3.21 9.49 -2.20
C GLN A 351 -1.90 8.80 -1.82
N LEU A 352 -1.84 7.48 -1.95
CA LEU A 352 -0.65 6.68 -1.73
C LEU A 352 -0.29 5.95 -3.03
N ASP A 353 0.93 6.20 -3.48
CA ASP A 353 1.66 5.46 -4.51
C ASP A 353 2.52 4.38 -3.85
N GLY A 354 3.09 3.48 -4.64
CA GLY A 354 4.19 2.64 -4.19
C GLY A 354 5.30 3.49 -3.57
N TYR A 355 6.11 2.93 -2.68
CA TYR A 355 7.18 3.69 -2.02
C TYR A 355 8.35 2.81 -1.62
N THR A 356 9.45 3.44 -1.19
CA THR A 356 10.64 2.74 -0.71
C THR A 356 11.23 3.40 0.52
N ASN A 357 11.88 2.61 1.38
CA ASN A 357 12.71 3.11 2.48
C ASN A 357 14.22 3.15 2.12
N GLY A 358 14.58 2.95 0.84
CA GLY A 358 15.97 2.94 0.36
C GLY A 358 16.63 1.56 0.31
N SER A 359 15.98 0.53 0.85
CA SER A 359 16.40 -0.88 0.75
C SER A 359 15.28 -1.83 0.32
N GLU A 360 14.04 -1.51 0.69
CA GLU A 360 12.83 -2.29 0.40
C GLU A 360 11.83 -1.44 -0.37
N ILE A 361 10.95 -2.09 -1.12
CA ILE A 361 9.87 -1.45 -1.87
C ILE A 361 8.55 -1.99 -1.31
N ALA A 362 7.58 -1.10 -1.16
CA ALA A 362 6.20 -1.41 -0.84
C ALA A 362 5.30 -0.96 -1.98
N ASP A 363 4.45 -1.86 -2.46
CA ASP A 363 3.49 -1.61 -3.52
C ASP A 363 2.11 -2.13 -3.14
N TRP A 364 1.08 -1.64 -3.84
CA TRP A 364 -0.31 -2.00 -3.63
C TRP A 364 -0.76 -2.97 -4.73
N GLY A 365 -0.93 -4.25 -4.39
CA GLY A 365 -1.38 -5.26 -5.35
C GLY A 365 -0.55 -5.28 -6.65
N PRO A 366 -1.17 -5.16 -7.84
CA PRO A 366 -0.45 -5.12 -9.13
C PRO A 366 0.20 -3.75 -9.44
N GLY A 367 0.14 -2.78 -8.52
CA GLY A 367 0.58 -1.40 -8.70
C GLY A 367 -0.59 -0.44 -8.92
N GLY A 368 -0.38 0.84 -8.60
CA GLY A 368 -1.39 1.89 -8.75
C GLY A 368 -1.47 2.82 -7.54
N PHE A 369 -2.67 3.25 -7.19
CA PHE A 369 -2.91 4.22 -6.13
C PHE A 369 -4.01 3.79 -5.17
N LEU A 370 -3.77 4.00 -3.88
CA LEU A 370 -4.81 4.07 -2.87
C LEU A 370 -5.20 5.52 -2.64
N TYR A 371 -6.48 5.76 -2.39
CA TYR A 371 -7.01 7.09 -2.10
C TYR A 371 -7.88 7.05 -0.85
N TYR A 372 -7.70 8.02 0.03
CA TYR A 372 -8.71 8.38 1.01
C TYR A 372 -9.42 9.64 0.53
N PHE A 373 -10.72 9.51 0.36
CA PHE A 373 -11.60 10.61 0.01
C PHE A 373 -12.44 11.03 1.21
N LEU A 374 -12.71 12.33 1.32
CA LEU A 374 -13.70 12.88 2.24
C LEU A 374 -14.70 13.69 1.46
N SER A 375 -15.97 13.69 1.87
CA SER A 375 -16.92 14.66 1.34
C SER A 375 -16.42 16.08 1.62
N LYS A 376 -16.77 17.05 0.78
CA LYS A 376 -16.41 18.46 1.02
C LYS A 376 -16.83 18.94 2.42
N GLN A 377 -17.98 18.44 2.91
CA GLN A 377 -18.52 18.81 4.22
C GLN A 377 -17.74 18.16 5.36
N ASP A 378 -17.38 16.89 5.24
CA ASP A 378 -16.59 16.18 6.26
C ASP A 378 -15.17 16.72 6.36
N LEU A 379 -14.54 17.04 5.21
CA LEU A 379 -13.23 17.68 5.22
C LEU A 379 -13.27 19.06 5.89
N ALA A 380 -14.26 19.89 5.57
CA ALA A 380 -14.45 21.20 6.22
C ALA A 380 -14.75 21.06 7.72
N GLY A 381 -15.49 20.01 8.09
CA GLY A 381 -15.80 19.65 9.48
C GLY A 381 -14.71 18.88 10.20
N ARG A 382 -13.60 18.53 9.52
CA ARG A 382 -12.50 17.71 10.04
C ARG A 382 -12.95 16.36 10.63
N ARG A 383 -13.94 15.73 9.99
CA ARG A 383 -14.46 14.40 10.33
C ARG A 383 -13.70 13.33 9.57
N PHE A 384 -12.46 13.04 9.98
CA PHE A 384 -11.60 12.12 9.23
C PHE A 384 -12.01 10.65 9.33
N GLU A 385 -12.80 10.31 10.36
CA GLU A 385 -13.36 8.97 10.56
C GLU A 385 -14.35 8.55 9.45
N THR A 386 -14.85 9.51 8.67
CA THR A 386 -15.74 9.25 7.52
C THR A 386 -14.98 9.12 6.20
N ALA A 387 -13.64 9.02 6.25
CA ALA A 387 -12.84 8.89 5.04
C ALA A 387 -13.09 7.54 4.36
N GLU A 388 -13.34 7.57 3.07
CA GLU A 388 -13.62 6.39 2.25
C GLU A 388 -12.37 6.00 1.46
N LEU A 389 -12.01 4.72 1.53
CA LEU A 389 -10.86 4.16 0.82
C LEU A 389 -11.28 3.70 -0.58
N ALA A 390 -10.55 4.16 -1.59
CA ALA A 390 -10.65 3.69 -2.95
C ALA A 390 -9.28 3.21 -3.45
N ILE A 391 -9.28 2.38 -4.49
CA ILE A 391 -8.06 1.93 -5.17
C ILE A 391 -8.27 2.04 -6.68
N GLN A 392 -7.20 2.40 -7.39
CA GLN A 392 -7.07 2.18 -8.82
C GLN A 392 -5.73 1.53 -9.10
N PHE A 393 -5.68 0.63 -10.07
CA PHE A 393 -4.50 -0.15 -10.38
C PHE A 393 -4.17 -0.14 -11.88
N THR A 394 -2.92 -0.47 -12.20
CA THR A 394 -2.37 -0.47 -13.57
C THR A 394 -2.78 -1.67 -14.40
#